data_AF-A0A7M2A8F5-F1
#
_entry.id   AF-A0A7M2A8F5-F1
#
_cell.length_a   1.000
_cell.length_b   1.000
_cell.length_c   1.000
_cell.angle_alpha   90.00
_cell.angle_beta   90.00
_cell.angle_gamma   90.00
#
_symmetry.space_group_name_H-M   'P 1'
#
loop_
_entity.id
_entity.type
_entity.pdbx_description
1 polymer ?
#
loop_
_entity_poly.entity_id
_entity_poly.type
_entity_poly.pdbx_seq_one_letter_code
_entity_poly.pdbx_strand_id
1 'polypeptide(L)' 'MAKSDELVKYITERVVHYIDTPKDERKGRTKIKEPWTMKWFGMIPFAVSLWVGKKEKAMNSPENREKRSSSGKA' A
#
# COMPACT_ATOMS: atom_id res chain seq x y z
N MET A 1 25.69 -17.66 -48.28
CA MET A 1 26.56 -16.99 -47.28
C MET A 1 26.03 -15.64 -46.81
N ALA A 2 25.56 -14.74 -47.70
CA ALA A 2 25.17 -13.37 -47.30
C ALA A 2 24.07 -13.28 -46.21
N LYS A 3 23.08 -14.18 -46.22
CA LYS A 3 21.91 -14.12 -45.33
C LYS A 3 22.23 -14.45 -43.86
N SER A 4 23.28 -15.24 -43.60
CA SER A 4 23.71 -15.56 -42.24
C SER A 4 24.46 -14.40 -41.60
N ASP A 5 25.28 -13.67 -42.36
CA ASP A 5 26.00 -12.49 -41.86
C ASP A 5 25.04 -11.35 -41.52
N GLU A 6 24.00 -11.12 -42.33
CA GLU A 6 22.95 -10.15 -42.03
C GLU A 6 22.19 -10.48 -40.74
N LEU A 7 21.93 -11.76 -40.50
CA LEU A 7 21.26 -12.21 -39.28
C LEU A 7 22.15 -12.01 -38.05
N VAL A 8 23.44 -12.37 -38.16
CA VAL A 8 24.40 -12.18 -37.07
C VAL A 8 24.52 -10.70 -36.74
N LYS A 9 24.65 -9.83 -37.76
CA LYS A 9 24.72 -8.37 -37.62
C LYS A 9 23.49 -7.80 -36.91
N TYR A 10 22.29 -8.22 -37.31
CA TYR A 10 21.05 -7.75 -36.70
C TYR A 10 20.92 -8.15 -35.22
N ILE A 11 21.32 -9.38 -34.90
CA ILE A 11 21.30 -9.88 -33.52
C ILE A 11 22.29 -9.08 -32.67
N THR A 12 23.51 -8.84 -33.15
CA THR A 12 24.50 -8.05 -32.42
C THR A 12 24.08 -6.59 -32.25
N GLU A 13 23.52 -5.94 -33.28
CA GLU A 13 23.00 -4.56 -33.17
C GLU A 13 21.93 -4.45 -32.07
N ARG A 14 20.99 -5.39 -31.99
CA ARG A 14 19.97 -5.43 -30.93
C ARG A 14 20.54 -5.69 -29.55
N VAL A 15 21.52 -6.58 -29.45
CA VAL A 15 22.19 -6.94 -28.19
C VAL A 15 23.00 -5.74 -27.67
N VAL A 16 23.76 -5.05 -28.53
CA VAL A 16 24.53 -3.85 -28.16
C VAL A 16 23.60 -2.74 -27.68
N HIS A 17 22.52 -2.45 -28.42
CA HIS A 17 21.52 -1.47 -27.97
C HIS A 17 20.94 -1.79 -26.58
N TYR A 18 20.75 -3.07 -26.26
CA TYR A 18 20.23 -3.50 -24.96
C TYR A 18 21.28 -3.47 -23.84
N ILE A 19 22.54 -3.78 -24.17
CA ILE A 19 23.69 -3.76 -23.24
C ILE A 19 24.16 -2.34 -22.93
N ASP A 20 23.96 -1.39 -23.84
CA ASP A 20 24.19 0.05 -23.56
C ASP A 20 23.03 0.67 -22.78
N THR A 21 21.86 0.00 -22.74
CA THR A 21 20.69 0.46 -21.98
C THR A 21 20.26 -0.46 -20.80
N PRO A 22 21.12 -0.94 -19.88
CA PRO A 22 20.69 -1.78 -18.78
C PRO A 22 20.99 -1.09 -17.45
N LYS A 23 20.02 -0.31 -16.95
CA LYS A 23 19.73 0.03 -15.53
C LYS A 23 19.34 1.50 -15.35
N ASP A 24 19.76 2.41 -16.21
CA ASP A 24 19.52 3.85 -16.01
C ASP A 24 18.05 4.26 -16.26
N GLU A 25 17.39 3.76 -17.30
CA GLU A 25 15.98 4.11 -17.55
C GLU A 25 14.97 3.44 -16.60
N ARG A 26 15.38 2.39 -15.88
CA ARG A 26 14.48 1.68 -14.97
C ARG A 26 14.27 2.40 -13.64
N LYS A 27 15.13 3.36 -13.27
CA LYS A 27 14.98 4.15 -12.04
C LYS A 27 14.16 5.43 -12.24
N GLY A 28 14.08 5.97 -13.46
CA GLY A 28 13.30 7.18 -13.76
C GLY A 28 11.80 6.95 -13.98
N ARG A 29 11.39 5.74 -14.38
CA ARG A 29 9.98 5.38 -14.66
C ARG A 29 9.29 4.63 -13.54
N THR A 30 10.01 4.20 -12.50
CA THR A 30 9.39 3.79 -11.25
C THR A 30 8.81 5.05 -10.61
N LYS A 31 7.61 5.43 -11.05
CA LYS A 31 6.72 6.31 -10.29
C LYS A 31 6.87 5.89 -8.85
N ILE A 32 7.46 6.77 -8.03
CA ILE A 32 7.65 6.54 -6.60
C ILE A 32 6.28 6.10 -6.12
N LYS A 33 6.13 4.79 -5.87
CA LYS A 33 4.83 4.23 -5.51
C LYS A 33 4.60 4.82 -4.14
N GLU A 34 3.73 5.82 -4.07
CA GLU A 34 3.43 6.46 -2.80
C GLU A 34 3.07 5.35 -1.81
N PRO A 35 3.73 5.32 -0.65
CA PRO A 35 3.47 4.27 0.33
C PRO A 35 1.97 4.28 0.62
N TRP A 36 1.37 3.10 0.70
CA TRP A 36 -0.07 2.95 0.95
C TRP A 36 -0.50 3.71 2.20
N THR A 37 0.38 3.82 3.20
CA THR A 37 0.24 4.66 4.39
C THR A 37 -0.09 6.12 4.08
N MET A 38 0.52 6.73 3.06
CA MET A 38 0.28 8.12 2.66
C MET A 38 -1.15 8.29 2.12
N LYS A 39 -1.64 7.30 1.36
CA LYS A 39 -2.98 7.32 0.75
C LYS A 39 -4.11 7.23 1.78
N TRP A 40 -3.84 6.66 2.96
CA TRP A 40 -4.82 6.47 4.03
C TRP A 40 -4.46 7.24 5.32
N PHE A 41 -3.44 8.10 5.26
CA PHE A 41 -3.14 9.06 6.31
C PHE A 41 -4.37 9.98 6.48
N GLY A 42 -4.86 10.12 7.71
CA GLY A 42 -6.13 10.81 8.01
C GLY A 42 -7.33 9.87 8.13
N MET A 43 -7.59 8.98 7.16
CA MET A 43 -8.74 8.06 7.24
C MET A 43 -8.60 7.01 8.34
N ILE A 44 -7.40 6.46 8.53
CA ILE A 44 -7.11 5.49 9.60
C ILE A 44 -7.34 6.10 10.99
N PRO A 45 -6.68 7.22 11.39
CA PRO A 45 -6.92 7.82 12.70
C PRO A 45 -8.36 8.31 12.88
N PHE A 46 -9.03 8.75 11.80
CA PHE A 46 -10.44 9.12 11.83
C PHE A 46 -11.39 7.94 12.10
N ALA A 47 -11.17 6.79 11.44
CA ALA A 47 -11.95 5.59 11.69
C ALA A 47 -11.74 5.08 13.13
N VAL A 48 -10.51 5.15 13.63
CA VAL A 48 -10.18 4.79 15.02
C VAL A 48 -10.89 5.74 16.01
N SER A 49 -10.88 7.05 15.78
CA SER A 49 -11.53 8.01 16.69
C SER A 49 -13.04 7.81 16.79
N LEU A 50 -13.71 7.50 15.67
CA LEU A 50 -15.14 7.16 15.65
C LEU A 50 -15.44 5.88 16.44
N TRP A 51 -14.54 4.89 16.38
CA TRP A 51 -14.74 3.61 17.06
C TRP A 51 -14.55 3.75 18.57
N VAL A 52 -13.53 4.50 19.01
CA VAL A 52 -13.29 4.83 20.42
C VAL A 52 -14.46 5.62 20.99
N GLY A 53 -14.94 6.64 20.29
CA GLY A 53 -16.10 7.43 20.73
C GLY A 53 -17.39 6.60 20.86
N LYS A 54 -17.60 5.60 19.99
CA LYS A 54 -18.75 4.67 20.12
C LYS A 54 -18.64 3.76 21.35
N LYS A 55 -17.44 3.29 21.71
CA LYS A 55 -17.24 2.46 22.91
C LYS A 55 -17.56 3.23 24.18
N GLU A 56 -17.21 4.52 24.23
CA GLU A 56 -17.53 5.40 25.36
C GLU A 56 -19.03 5.64 25.49
N LYS A 57 -19.76 5.80 24.38
CA LYS A 57 -21.23 5.95 24.40
C LYS A 57 -21.94 4.64 24.78
N ALA A 58 -21.46 3.50 24.30
CA ALA A 58 -22.00 2.19 24.66
C ALA A 58 -21.77 1.85 26.15
N MET A 59 -20.63 2.29 26.72
CA MET A 59 -20.30 2.09 28.13
C MET A 59 -21.06 3.05 29.07
N ASN A 60 -21.44 4.23 28.59
CA ASN A 60 -22.22 5.22 29.35
C ASN A 60 -23.74 5.16 29.09
N SER A 61 -24.23 4.14 28.38
CA SER A 61 -25.68 3.95 28.20
C SER A 61 -26.35 3.71 29.57
N PRO A 62 -27.44 4.42 29.91
CA PRO A 62 -28.11 4.31 31.22
C PRO A 62 -28.55 2.87 31.55
N GLU A 63 -28.83 2.05 30.54
CA GLU A 63 -29.18 0.63 30.70
C GLU A 63 -28.06 -0.21 31.35
N ASN A 64 -26.78 0.12 31.12
CA ASN A 64 -25.65 -0.66 31.64
C ASN A 64 -25.28 -0.25 33.08
N ARG A 65 -25.65 0.97 33.51
CA ARG A 65 -25.43 1.43 34.89
C ARG A 65 -26.35 0.74 35.89
N GLU A 66 -27.58 0.45 35.49
CA GLU A 66 -28.57 -0.23 36.34
C GLU A 66 -28.26 -1.73 36.54
N LYS A 67 -27.70 -2.41 35.52
CA LYS A 67 -27.27 -3.81 35.66
C LYS A 67 -26.02 -3.97 36.54
N ARG A 68 -25.14 -2.97 36.58
CA ARG A 68 -23.95 -2.98 37.46
C ARG A 68 -24.28 -2.68 38.93
N SER A 69 -25.35 -1.93 39.21
CA SER A 69 -25.79 -1.67 40.59
C SER A 69 -26.57 -2.84 41.20
N SER A 70 -27.24 -3.67 40.40
CA SER A 70 -27.94 -4.87 40.91
C SER A 70 -27.02 -6.09 41.04
N SER A 71 -25.97 -6.21 40.23
CA SER A 71 -25.00 -7.32 40.30
C SER A 71 -24.02 -7.23 41.47
N GLY A 72 -23.95 -6.09 42.18
CA GLY A 72 -23.06 -5.89 43.34
C GLY A 72 -23.70 -6.25 44.69
N LYS A 73 -24.92 -6.80 44.69
CA LYS A 73 -25.59 -7.32 45.88
C LYS A 73 -25.66 -8.84 45.80
N ALA A 74 -24.53 -9.49 46.09
CA ALA A 74 -24.45 -10.90 46.43
C ALA A 74 -23.53 -11.02 47.66
#